data_AF-A0A9C8GGZ9-F1
#
_entry.id   AF-A0A9C8GGZ9-F1
#
_cell.length_a   1.000
_cell.length_b   1.000
_cell.length_c   1.000
_cell.angle_alpha   90.00
_cell.angle_beta   90.00
_cell.angle_gamma   90.00
#
_symmetry.space_group_name_H-M   'P 1'
#
loop_
_entity.id
_entity.type
_entity.pdbx_description
1 polymer ?
#
loop_
_entity_poly.entity_id
_entity_poly.type
_entity_poly.pdbx_seq_one_letter_code
_entity_poly.pdbx_strand_id
1 'polypeptide(L)'
;MSLKSEIFEQPTVLSDLLEKQMGNVQALARDLRDREIRYVFLAARGTSDHAGLYAKYLWGAFNRLPIALATPSLFSLYHKPPSLQNSLVVGVSQSGQSPDIVGVVEEGRRQGAPTLAITIDAA
;
A
#
# COMPACT_ATOMS: atom_id res chain seq x y z
N MET A 1 -12.19 8.19 22.94
CA MET A 1 -12.48 6.89 22.30
C MET A 1 -11.86 5.80 23.17
N SER A 2 -12.48 4.62 23.25
CA SER A 2 -11.93 3.47 23.98
C SER A 2 -11.59 2.34 23.00
N LEU A 3 -10.64 1.47 23.32
CA LEU A 3 -10.34 0.30 22.49
C LEU A 3 -11.59 -0.57 22.22
N LYS A 4 -12.45 -0.73 23.22
CA LYS A 4 -13.70 -1.47 23.08
C LYS A 4 -14.62 -0.83 22.04
N SER A 5 -14.82 0.49 22.11
CA SER A 5 -15.66 1.20 21.13
C SER A 5 -15.07 1.12 19.71
N GLU A 6 -13.75 1.25 19.56
CA GLU A 6 -13.08 1.12 18.25
C GLU A 6 -13.25 -0.29 17.64
N ILE A 7 -13.21 -1.35 18.45
CA ILE A 7 -13.47 -2.72 17.98
C ILE A 7 -14.92 -2.87 17.48
N PHE A 8 -15.88 -2.32 18.20
CA PHE A 8 -17.30 -2.41 17.81
C PHE A 8 -17.65 -1.53 16.60
N GLU A 9 -16.81 -0.56 16.25
CA GLU A 9 -16.98 0.27 15.04
C GLU A 9 -16.54 -0.45 13.75
N GLN A 10 -15.69 -1.49 13.84
CA GLN A 10 -15.11 -2.16 12.68
C GLN A 10 -16.15 -2.62 11.62
N PRO A 11 -17.29 -3.23 11.97
CA PRO A 11 -18.26 -3.68 10.96
C PRO A 11 -18.84 -2.52 10.13
N THR A 12 -19.11 -1.39 10.78
CA THR A 12 -19.63 -0.19 10.12
C THR A 12 -18.55 0.43 9.23
N VAL A 13 -17.34 0.61 9.77
CA VAL A 13 -16.20 1.19 9.01
C VAL A 13 -15.87 0.34 7.77
N LEU A 14 -15.91 -1.00 7.89
CA LEU A 14 -15.65 -1.90 6.76
C LEU A 14 -16.75 -1.82 5.69
N SER A 15 -18.01 -1.80 6.10
CA SER A 15 -19.15 -1.65 5.16
C SER A 15 -19.05 -0.34 4.39
N ASP A 16 -18.83 0.77 5.12
CA ASP A 16 -18.64 2.11 4.55
C ASP A 16 -17.46 2.17 3.59
N LEU A 17 -16.33 1.55 3.95
CA LEU A 17 -15.14 1.49 3.11
C LEU A 17 -15.44 0.78 1.79
N LEU A 18 -16.09 -0.38 1.84
CA LEU A 18 -16.45 -1.14 0.65
C LEU A 18 -17.41 -0.35 -0.23
N GLU A 19 -18.47 0.23 0.33
CA GLU A 19 -19.44 1.00 -0.44
C GLU A 19 -18.80 2.22 -1.12
N LYS A 20 -18.02 3.01 -0.37
CA LYS A 20 -17.46 4.29 -0.85
C LYS A 20 -16.26 4.12 -1.76
N GLN A 21 -15.43 3.09 -1.55
CA GLN A 21 -14.15 2.93 -2.24
C GLN A 21 -14.13 1.86 -3.32
N MET A 22 -15.14 0.99 -3.42
CA MET A 22 -15.14 -0.07 -4.46
C MET A 22 -15.01 0.51 -5.87
N GLY A 23 -15.66 1.65 -6.16
CA GLY A 23 -15.53 2.32 -7.45
C GLY A 23 -14.07 2.72 -7.77
N ASN A 24 -13.35 3.27 -6.79
CA ASN A 24 -11.94 3.65 -6.93
C ASN A 24 -11.05 2.41 -7.10
N VAL A 25 -11.28 1.34 -6.34
CA VAL A 25 -10.56 0.06 -6.47
C VAL A 25 -10.76 -0.55 -7.86
N GLN A 26 -11.99 -0.54 -8.38
CA GLN A 26 -12.28 -1.05 -9.72
C GLN A 26 -11.65 -0.19 -10.82
N ALA A 27 -11.63 1.14 -10.67
CA ALA A 27 -10.95 2.03 -11.60
C ALA A 27 -9.45 1.76 -11.62
N LEU A 28 -8.82 1.69 -10.45
CA LEU A 28 -7.41 1.33 -10.30
C LEU A 28 -7.11 -0.02 -10.95
N ALA A 29 -7.93 -1.05 -10.69
CA ALA A 29 -7.73 -2.38 -11.25
C ALA A 29 -7.83 -2.40 -12.79
N ARG A 30 -8.64 -1.50 -13.39
CA ARG A 30 -8.67 -1.30 -14.85
C ARG A 30 -7.39 -0.63 -15.33
N ASP A 31 -6.97 0.46 -14.68
CA ASP A 31 -5.78 1.23 -15.07
C ASP A 31 -4.46 0.45 -14.96
N LEU A 32 -4.42 -0.53 -14.07
CA LEU A 32 -3.26 -1.40 -13.87
C LEU A 32 -3.26 -2.65 -14.77
N ARG A 33 -4.40 -3.00 -15.40
CA ARG A 33 -4.57 -4.28 -16.11
C ARG A 33 -3.60 -4.45 -17.28
N ASP A 34 -3.38 -3.39 -18.03
CA ASP A 34 -2.55 -3.42 -19.24
C ASP A 34 -1.09 -3.05 -18.96
N ARG A 35 -0.72 -2.84 -17.69
CA ARG A 35 0.64 -2.55 -17.27
C ARG A 35 1.40 -3.83 -17.00
N GLU A 36 2.66 -3.87 -17.41
CA GLU A 36 3.56 -4.96 -17.04
C GLU A 36 3.99 -4.85 -15.57
N ILE A 37 3.19 -5.42 -14.68
CA ILE A 37 3.49 -5.49 -13.24
C ILE A 37 3.88 -6.93 -12.90
N ARG A 38 5.12 -7.10 -12.43
CA ARG A 38 5.72 -8.39 -12.07
C ARG A 38 5.70 -8.65 -10.57
N TYR A 39 5.55 -7.62 -9.75
CA TYR A 39 5.47 -7.73 -8.29
C TYR A 39 4.88 -6.48 -7.64
N VAL A 40 4.49 -6.60 -6.37
CA VAL A 40 4.07 -5.47 -5.54
C VAL A 40 5.16 -5.14 -4.53
N PHE A 41 5.50 -3.86 -4.38
CA PHE A 41 6.45 -3.35 -3.39
C PHE A 41 5.71 -2.49 -2.37
N LEU A 42 5.47 -3.03 -1.18
CA LEU A 42 4.59 -2.44 -0.18
C LEU A 42 5.39 -1.79 0.96
N ALA A 43 5.24 -0.48 1.12
CA ALA A 43 5.79 0.31 2.22
C ALA A 43 4.73 0.59 3.28
N ALA A 44 5.01 0.18 4.50
CA ALA A 44 4.20 0.43 5.67
C ALA A 44 5.11 0.57 6.91
N ARG A 45 4.54 0.91 8.06
CA ARG A 45 5.22 0.82 9.36
C ARG A 45 4.25 0.34 10.45
N GLY A 46 4.75 -0.46 11.38
CA GLY A 46 4.04 -0.80 12.62
C GLY A 46 2.83 -1.72 12.39
N THR A 47 1.64 -1.32 12.83
CA THR A 47 0.41 -2.13 12.61
C THR A 47 0.09 -2.27 11.12
N SER A 48 0.41 -1.26 10.30
CA SER A 48 0.26 -1.35 8.85
C SER A 48 1.19 -2.39 8.20
N ASP A 49 2.35 -2.70 8.80
CA ASP A 49 3.22 -3.78 8.30
C ASP A 49 2.56 -5.14 8.46
N HIS A 50 1.80 -5.35 9.54
CA HIS A 50 1.05 -6.58 9.76
C HIS A 50 -0.07 -6.75 8.73
N ALA A 51 -0.73 -5.66 8.33
CA ALA A 51 -1.65 -5.66 7.21
C ALA A 51 -0.93 -5.99 5.88
N GLY A 52 0.29 -5.49 5.69
CA GLY A 52 1.15 -5.83 4.54
C GLY A 52 1.51 -7.32 4.49
N LEU A 53 1.80 -7.94 5.63
CA LEU A 53 2.03 -9.39 5.74
C LEU A 53 0.79 -10.17 5.33
N TYR A 54 -0.40 -9.77 5.79
CA TYR A 54 -1.65 -10.39 5.36
C TYR A 54 -1.88 -10.21 3.85
N ALA A 55 -1.65 -8.99 3.33
CA ALA A 55 -1.78 -8.70 1.90
C ALA A 55 -0.87 -9.59 1.04
N LYS A 56 0.35 -9.92 1.51
CA LYS A 56 1.26 -10.85 0.84
C LYS A 56 0.61 -12.20 0.53
N TYR A 57 -0.16 -12.75 1.48
CA TYR A 57 -0.89 -13.99 1.26
C TYR A 57 -2.12 -13.76 0.37
N LEU A 58 -2.93 -12.75 0.71
CA LEU A 58 -4.20 -12.52 0.02
C LEU A 58 -3.97 -12.14 -1.45
N TRP A 59 -3.27 -11.04 -1.72
CA TRP A 59 -3.08 -10.59 -3.10
C TRP A 59 -2.15 -11.54 -3.86
N GLY A 60 -1.20 -12.18 -3.18
CA GLY A 60 -0.36 -13.21 -3.80
C GLY A 60 -1.18 -14.40 -4.31
N ALA A 61 -2.16 -14.87 -3.52
CA ALA A 61 -3.04 -15.97 -3.93
C ALA A 61 -3.96 -15.59 -5.09
N PHE A 62 -4.55 -14.40 -5.07
CA PHE A 62 -5.54 -13.99 -6.09
C PHE A 62 -4.92 -13.46 -7.38
N ASN A 63 -3.81 -12.71 -7.30
CA ASN A 63 -3.19 -12.07 -8.45
C ASN A 63 -1.96 -12.82 -8.98
N ARG A 64 -1.47 -13.83 -8.24
CA ARG A 64 -0.27 -14.61 -8.58
C ARG A 64 0.99 -13.74 -8.72
N LEU A 65 1.03 -12.62 -7.98
CA LEU A 65 2.16 -11.70 -7.92
C LEU A 65 2.87 -11.82 -6.56
N PRO A 66 4.21 -11.87 -6.52
CA PRO A 66 4.93 -11.77 -5.26
C PRO A 66 4.75 -10.36 -4.67
N ILE A 67 4.69 -10.30 -3.33
CA ILE A 67 4.68 -9.04 -2.58
C ILE A 67 5.94 -8.98 -1.74
N ALA A 68 6.72 -7.93 -1.97
CA ALA A 68 7.87 -7.57 -1.17
C ALA A 68 7.47 -6.44 -0.22
N LEU A 69 7.81 -6.59 1.06
CA LEU A 69 7.70 -5.49 2.01
C LEU A 69 8.94 -4.61 1.87
N ALA A 70 8.74 -3.31 1.82
CA ALA A 70 9.81 -2.35 1.71
C ALA A 70 10.68 -2.37 2.96
N THR A 71 11.96 -2.02 2.79
CA THR A 71 12.88 -1.73 3.88
C THR A 71 13.18 -0.24 3.84
N PRO A 72 12.44 0.63 4.56
CA PRO A 72 12.51 2.08 4.37
C PRO A 72 13.89 2.69 4.57
N SER A 73 14.73 2.09 5.42
CA SER A 73 16.11 2.55 5.64
C SER A 73 16.98 2.52 4.37
N LEU A 74 16.67 1.67 3.38
CA LEU A 74 17.36 1.67 2.08
C LEU A 74 17.11 2.96 1.29
N PHE A 75 16.01 3.65 1.56
CA PHE A 75 15.60 4.88 0.90
C PHE A 75 16.08 6.10 1.71
N SER A 76 15.84 6.09 3.02
CA SER A 76 16.06 7.26 3.89
C SER A 76 17.46 7.36 4.47
N LEU A 77 18.09 6.26 4.88
CA LEU A 77 19.39 6.27 5.57
C LEU A 77 20.55 5.89 4.65
N TYR A 78 20.37 4.83 3.86
CA TYR A 78 21.43 4.29 3.03
C TYR A 78 21.44 4.85 1.61
N HIS A 79 20.35 5.50 1.18
CA HIS A 79 20.19 6.07 -0.16
C HIS A 79 20.57 5.09 -1.29
N LYS A 80 20.20 3.82 -1.12
CA LYS A 80 20.45 2.71 -2.04
C LYS A 80 19.15 1.93 -2.26
N PRO A 81 18.12 2.57 -2.84
CA PRO A 81 16.87 1.87 -3.14
C PRO A 81 17.11 0.75 -4.17
N PRO A 82 16.38 -0.37 -4.08
CA PRO A 82 16.41 -1.38 -5.14
C PRO A 82 15.80 -0.85 -6.44
N SER A 83 15.99 -1.59 -7.53
CA SER A 83 15.25 -1.34 -8.77
C SER A 83 13.77 -1.71 -8.57
N LEU A 84 12.89 -0.75 -8.80
CA LEU A 84 11.44 -0.85 -8.71
C LEU A 84 10.77 -1.04 -10.08
N GLN A 85 11.55 -1.40 -11.10
CA GLN A 85 11.03 -1.64 -12.45
C GLN A 85 9.96 -2.73 -12.47
N ASN A 86 8.89 -2.47 -13.24
CA ASN A 86 7.75 -3.37 -13.42
C ASN A 86 7.09 -3.74 -12.07
N SER A 87 7.10 -2.84 -11.10
CA SER A 87 6.44 -3.02 -9.80
C SER A 87 5.22 -2.12 -9.67
N LEU A 88 4.28 -2.53 -8.81
CA LEU A 88 3.33 -1.60 -8.20
C LEU A 88 3.86 -1.21 -6.82
N VAL A 89 4.16 0.07 -6.62
CA VAL A 89 4.62 0.57 -5.32
C VAL A 89 3.42 1.02 -4.50
N VAL A 90 3.23 0.44 -3.32
CA VAL A 90 2.06 0.68 -2.47
C VAL A 90 2.50 1.27 -1.13
N GLY A 91 2.04 2.46 -0.80
CA GLY A 91 2.19 3.04 0.54
C GLY A 91 0.94 2.79 1.38
N VAL A 92 1.11 2.27 2.61
CA VAL A 92 0.02 2.10 3.58
C VAL A 92 0.35 2.87 4.85
N SER A 93 -0.36 3.95 5.11
CA SER A 93 -0.11 4.82 6.25
C SER A 93 -1.39 5.45 6.76
N GLN A 94 -1.66 5.35 8.06
CA GLN A 94 -2.84 6.01 8.63
C GLN A 94 -2.78 7.54 8.49
N SER A 95 -1.61 8.15 8.68
CA SER A 95 -1.44 9.61 8.61
C SER A 95 -1.12 10.14 7.22
N GLY A 96 -0.80 9.28 6.24
CA GLY A 96 -0.35 9.67 4.90
C GLY A 96 1.02 10.38 4.83
N GLN A 97 1.58 10.83 5.97
CA GLN A 97 2.71 11.76 6.02
C GLN A 97 4.02 11.14 6.51
N SER A 98 4.05 9.82 6.80
CA SER A 98 5.25 9.16 7.31
C SER A 98 6.41 9.28 6.31
N PRO A 99 7.50 10.00 6.61
CA PRO A 99 8.58 10.26 5.65
C PRO A 99 9.19 8.98 5.07
N ASP A 100 9.30 7.93 5.89
CA ASP A 100 9.77 6.61 5.49
C ASP A 100 8.91 5.95 4.40
N ILE A 101 7.59 6.17 4.42
CA ILE A 101 6.66 5.60 3.45
C ILE A 101 6.61 6.50 2.21
N VAL A 102 6.53 7.81 2.43
CA VAL A 102 6.54 8.82 1.37
C VAL A 102 7.79 8.67 0.50
N GLY A 103 8.98 8.53 1.09
CA GLY A 103 10.23 8.36 0.35
C GLY A 103 10.25 7.11 -0.53
N VAL A 104 9.62 6.01 -0.12
CA VAL A 104 9.49 4.81 -0.96
C VAL A 104 8.57 5.07 -2.14
N VAL A 105 7.43 5.71 -1.90
CA VAL A 105 6.44 6.02 -2.96
C VAL A 105 7.03 7.02 -3.95
N GLU A 106 7.70 8.07 -3.48
CA GLU A 106 8.39 9.05 -4.32
C GLU A 106 9.49 8.40 -5.18
N GLU A 107 10.27 7.51 -4.60
CA GLU A 107 11.29 6.76 -5.33
C GLU A 107 10.67 5.85 -6.39
N GLY A 108 9.53 5.21 -6.09
CA GLY A 108 8.72 4.48 -7.06
C GLY A 108 8.34 5.33 -8.27
N ARG A 109 7.80 6.53 -8.01
CA ARG A 109 7.45 7.51 -9.07
C ARG A 109 8.69 7.93 -9.87
N ARG A 110 9.80 8.22 -9.18
CA ARG A 110 11.06 8.62 -9.80
C ARG A 110 11.60 7.54 -10.76
N GLN A 111 11.40 6.27 -10.44
CA GLN A 111 11.77 5.13 -11.27
C GLN A 111 10.71 4.77 -12.35
N GLY A 112 9.60 5.51 -12.41
CA GLY A 112 8.52 5.29 -13.38
C GLY A 112 7.55 4.16 -13.02
N ALA A 113 7.62 3.63 -11.80
CA ALA A 113 6.69 2.61 -11.33
C ALA A 113 5.31 3.24 -10.99
N PRO A 114 4.19 2.59 -11.34
CA PRO A 114 2.89 3.01 -10.84
C PRO A 114 2.85 2.97 -9.30
N THR A 115 2.16 3.94 -8.71
CA THR A 115 2.07 4.08 -7.25
C THR A 115 0.65 4.14 -6.74
N LEU A 116 0.39 3.50 -5.60
CA LEU A 116 -0.88 3.51 -4.87
C LEU A 116 -0.64 3.94 -3.42
N ALA A 117 -1.54 4.76 -2.87
CA ALA A 117 -1.57 5.08 -1.45
C ALA A 117 -2.88 4.59 -0.82
N ILE A 118 -2.77 3.93 0.34
CA ILE A 118 -3.89 3.54 1.20
C ILE A 118 -3.70 4.30 2.51
N THR A 119 -4.56 5.29 2.75
CA THR A 119 -4.49 6.21 3.88
C THR A 119 -5.87 6.51 4.45
N ILE A 120 -5.91 6.88 5.73
CA ILE A 120 -7.15 7.34 6.39
C ILE A 120 -7.38 8.81 6.07
N ASP A 121 -6.32 9.61 6.06
CA ASP A 121 -6.39 11.03 5.71
C ASP A 121 -6.01 11.22 4.23
N ALA A 122 -6.94 11.77 3.45
CA ALA A 122 -6.79 12.00 2.01
C ALA A 122 -6.37 13.45 1.68
N ALA A 123 -6.05 14.25 2.72
CA ALA A 123 -5.58 15.63 2.58
C ALA A 123 -4.30 15.75 1.76
#